data_AF-A0A958PBU3-F1
#
_entry.id   AF-A0A958PBU3-F1
#
_cell.length_a   1.000
_cell.length_b   1.000
_cell.length_c   1.000
_cell.angle_alpha   90.00
_cell.angle_beta   90.00
_cell.angle_gamma   90.00
#
_symmetry.space_group_name_H-M   'P 1'
#
loop_
_entity.id
_entity.type
_entity.pdbx_description
1 polymer ?
#
loop_
_entity_poly.entity_id
_entity_poly.type
_entity_poly.pdbx_seq_one_letter_code
_entity_poly.pdbx_strand_id
1 'polypeptide(L)'
;MNSSYVIATLKKAWSQLVGVNIVAGGMFVLGIYLFFSIFYWTINSNHVVLLMVSLVIFFSINVFWLKYGKTFASKNILYFFIIFGISVRLLWITFNQVDQTSDHAYYLWMSNKILEGEFLINPFKQSGISILYALVHRITRFNLETIASAINFIFSFLQFPLLYHLVRKTLSEAYAVFGILIYSIWFESFVYANVAFNAIALSFSSLLSLYLVVEGLRKGNLFDFVFSGMVLGLSQYLRGTSFTILTFSALAIFLIVKSKIDSFKFGIFLFLGFFIMTSPILIYNFSEFGVLSVSPAFNSGVSAFIGTNQYSRGFYIENYNEKIVAEMHEYLENQNIAISSDEKMNLKEVLKIQNLLYHPIQNRKWAPLRNQVALNMAIQNISKNPLIYLKNVLLIKLPVFLVEPSSFAWNFSKEFMSARPWLENYSIILMVIFNLFFATGL
;
A
#
# COMPACT_ATOMS: atom_id res chain seq x y z
N MET A 1 -4.73 19.05 -27.75
CA MET A 1 -4.28 17.69 -28.09
C MET A 1 -5.41 16.94 -28.79
N ASN A 2 -5.14 16.25 -29.90
CA ASN A 2 -6.17 15.45 -30.58
C ASN A 2 -6.42 14.17 -29.76
N SER A 3 -7.56 14.08 -29.07
CA SER A 3 -7.91 12.97 -28.17
C SER A 3 -7.81 11.60 -28.85
N SER A 4 -8.01 11.57 -30.16
CA SER A 4 -7.82 10.42 -31.05
C SER A 4 -6.40 9.84 -30.99
N TYR A 5 -5.37 10.68 -30.84
CA TYR A 5 -3.97 10.24 -30.78
C TYR A 5 -3.65 9.55 -29.45
N VAL A 6 -4.09 10.11 -28.32
CA VAL A 6 -3.87 9.50 -26.99
C VAL A 6 -4.56 8.14 -26.91
N ILE A 7 -5.80 8.05 -27.39
CA ILE A 7 -6.54 6.78 -27.47
C ILE A 7 -5.83 5.79 -28.39
N ALA A 8 -5.31 6.22 -29.54
CA ALA A 8 -4.57 5.35 -30.46
C ALA A 8 -3.26 4.85 -29.85
N THR A 9 -2.51 5.69 -29.15
CA THR A 9 -1.27 5.30 -28.44
C THR A 9 -1.57 4.33 -27.30
N LEU A 10 -2.59 4.59 -26.49
CA LEU A 10 -3.03 3.67 -25.43
C LEU A 10 -3.48 2.33 -26.02
N LYS A 11 -4.27 2.34 -27.10
CA LYS A 11 -4.67 1.11 -27.80
C LYS A 11 -3.50 0.35 -28.40
N LYS A 12 -2.51 1.04 -28.97
CA LYS A 12 -1.30 0.43 -29.55
C LYS A 12 -0.40 -0.18 -28.46
N ALA A 13 -0.08 0.59 -27.43
CA ALA A 13 0.67 0.12 -26.27
C ALA A 13 -0.04 -1.07 -25.62
N TRP A 14 -1.36 -0.98 -25.46
CA TRP A 14 -2.17 -2.08 -24.94
C TRP A 14 -2.21 -3.28 -25.88
N SER A 15 -2.34 -3.12 -27.20
CA SER A 15 -2.34 -4.27 -28.13
C SER A 15 -0.99 -4.99 -28.16
N GLN A 16 0.10 -4.24 -28.02
CA GLN A 16 1.45 -4.78 -27.90
C GLN A 16 1.62 -5.49 -26.53
N LEU A 17 1.08 -4.90 -25.46
CA LEU A 17 1.04 -5.52 -24.13
C LEU A 17 0.11 -6.74 -24.09
N VAL A 18 -1.03 -6.75 -24.78
CA VAL A 18 -2.04 -7.82 -24.72
C VAL A 18 -1.67 -9.02 -25.56
N GLY A 19 -1.16 -8.78 -26.77
CA GLY A 19 -0.75 -9.85 -27.68
C GLY A 19 0.43 -10.67 -27.15
N VAL A 20 1.35 -10.01 -26.44
CA VAL A 20 2.54 -10.65 -25.85
C VAL A 20 2.32 -11.00 -24.37
N ASN A 21 1.64 -10.16 -23.56
CA ASN A 21 1.49 -10.36 -22.11
C ASN A 21 0.16 -10.98 -21.63
N ILE A 22 -0.89 -11.21 -22.44
CA ILE A 22 -1.99 -12.06 -21.91
C ILE A 22 -1.49 -13.50 -21.76
N VAL A 23 -0.71 -13.99 -22.71
CA VAL A 23 -0.07 -15.31 -22.60
C VAL A 23 1.14 -15.25 -21.68
N ALA A 24 2.09 -14.34 -21.89
CA ALA A 24 3.28 -14.28 -21.04
C ALA A 24 3.00 -13.77 -19.61
N GLY A 25 2.14 -12.76 -19.44
CA GLY A 25 1.69 -12.27 -18.15
C GLY A 25 0.71 -13.21 -17.46
N GLY A 26 -0.16 -13.89 -18.21
CA GLY A 26 -0.94 -15.01 -17.69
C GLY A 26 -0.03 -16.13 -17.17
N MET A 27 1.00 -16.51 -17.94
CA MET A 27 2.00 -17.50 -17.54
C MET A 27 2.95 -17.03 -16.44
N PHE A 28 3.24 -15.73 -16.35
CA PHE A 28 4.09 -15.14 -15.32
C PHE A 28 3.35 -15.01 -13.98
N VAL A 29 2.08 -14.56 -14.01
CA VAL A 29 1.19 -14.61 -12.84
C VAL A 29 1.00 -16.07 -12.43
N LEU A 30 0.72 -16.99 -13.36
CA LEU A 30 0.64 -18.42 -13.09
C LEU A 30 1.95 -18.99 -12.52
N GLY A 31 3.11 -18.52 -12.97
CA GLY A 31 4.44 -18.96 -12.54
C GLY A 31 4.82 -18.46 -11.16
N ILE A 32 4.67 -17.16 -10.88
CA ILE A 32 4.80 -16.58 -9.54
C ILE A 32 3.82 -17.28 -8.58
N TYR A 33 2.63 -17.57 -9.05
CA TYR A 33 1.59 -18.19 -8.24
C TYR A 33 1.83 -19.68 -7.99
N LEU A 34 2.29 -20.45 -8.97
CA LEU A 34 2.74 -21.84 -8.78
C LEU A 34 3.91 -21.87 -7.79
N PHE A 35 4.84 -20.93 -7.90
CA PHE A 35 5.95 -20.79 -6.98
C PHE A 35 5.49 -20.54 -5.53
N PHE A 36 4.62 -19.55 -5.30
CA PHE A 36 4.06 -19.30 -3.96
C PHE A 36 3.12 -20.43 -3.50
N SER A 37 2.36 -21.06 -4.40
CA SER A 37 1.48 -22.18 -4.07
C SER A 37 2.26 -23.42 -3.67
N ILE A 38 3.39 -23.74 -4.33
CA ILE A 38 4.30 -24.83 -3.93
C ILE A 38 4.93 -24.52 -2.57
N PHE A 39 5.30 -23.27 -2.32
CA PHE A 39 5.84 -22.82 -1.02
C PHE A 39 4.77 -22.82 0.10
N TYR A 40 3.50 -22.60 -0.24
CA TYR A 40 2.37 -22.64 0.69
C TYR A 40 1.80 -24.06 0.85
N TRP A 41 2.00 -24.94 -0.13
CA TRP A 41 1.66 -26.37 -0.12
C TRP A 41 2.34 -27.12 1.02
N THR A 42 3.53 -26.66 1.42
CA THR A 42 4.23 -27.15 2.61
C THR A 42 3.60 -26.72 3.95
N ILE A 43 2.58 -25.84 3.96
CA ILE A 43 2.08 -25.20 5.18
C ILE A 43 0.60 -25.50 5.46
N ASN A 44 -0.30 -25.57 4.47
CA ASN A 44 -1.72 -25.92 4.74
C ASN A 44 -2.50 -26.35 3.49
N SER A 45 -2.99 -27.60 3.42
CA SER A 45 -3.56 -28.23 2.22
C SER A 45 -4.94 -27.70 1.79
N ASN A 46 -5.76 -27.23 2.73
CA ASN A 46 -7.14 -26.81 2.45
C ASN A 46 -7.23 -25.50 1.66
N HIS A 47 -6.27 -24.59 1.83
CA HIS A 47 -6.25 -23.33 1.09
C HIS A 47 -5.84 -23.52 -0.38
N VAL A 48 -5.02 -24.54 -0.68
CA VAL A 48 -4.53 -24.83 -2.03
C VAL A 48 -5.65 -25.33 -2.94
N VAL A 49 -6.59 -26.12 -2.43
CA VAL A 49 -7.74 -26.60 -3.22
C VAL A 49 -8.64 -25.43 -3.63
N LEU A 50 -8.99 -24.55 -2.69
CA LEU A 50 -9.80 -23.36 -2.95
C LEU A 50 -9.13 -22.44 -3.99
N LEU A 51 -7.80 -22.36 -3.91
CA LEU A 51 -6.93 -21.61 -4.79
C LEU A 51 -6.90 -22.19 -6.23
N MET A 52 -6.68 -23.51 -6.38
CA MET A 52 -6.70 -24.17 -7.68
C MET A 52 -8.08 -24.09 -8.35
N VAL A 53 -9.15 -24.24 -7.57
CA VAL A 53 -10.53 -24.06 -8.06
C VAL A 53 -10.73 -22.64 -8.58
N SER A 54 -10.25 -21.63 -7.85
CA SER A 54 -10.32 -20.22 -8.26
C SER A 54 -9.55 -19.96 -9.56
N LEU A 55 -8.38 -20.56 -9.74
CA LEU A 55 -7.60 -20.48 -10.98
C LEU A 55 -8.29 -21.14 -12.17
N VAL A 56 -8.85 -22.34 -11.99
CA VAL A 56 -9.58 -23.04 -13.05
C VAL A 56 -10.80 -22.23 -13.46
N ILE A 57 -11.53 -21.67 -12.50
CA ILE A 57 -12.65 -20.76 -12.76
C ILE A 57 -12.16 -19.53 -13.52
N PHE A 58 -11.09 -18.88 -13.06
CA PHE A 58 -10.53 -17.69 -13.71
C PHE A 58 -10.07 -17.97 -15.14
N PHE A 59 -9.34 -19.06 -15.37
CA PHE A 59 -8.87 -19.44 -16.71
C PHE A 59 -10.04 -19.79 -17.64
N SER A 60 -11.02 -20.53 -17.13
CA SER A 60 -12.24 -20.88 -17.88
C SER A 60 -13.03 -19.63 -18.28
N ILE A 61 -13.15 -18.67 -17.36
CA ILE A 61 -13.75 -17.36 -17.62
C ILE A 61 -12.98 -16.59 -18.70
N ASN A 62 -11.64 -16.59 -18.67
CA ASN A 62 -10.82 -15.92 -19.67
C ASN A 62 -10.96 -16.56 -21.06
N VAL A 63 -10.86 -17.90 -21.16
CA VAL A 63 -10.99 -18.63 -22.43
C VAL A 63 -12.39 -18.44 -23.02
N PHE A 64 -13.42 -18.55 -22.19
CA PHE A 64 -14.80 -18.29 -22.61
C PHE A 64 -14.97 -16.85 -23.10
N TRP A 65 -14.41 -15.87 -22.38
CA TRP A 65 -14.50 -14.46 -22.77
C TRP A 65 -13.78 -14.15 -24.08
N LEU A 66 -12.59 -14.71 -24.31
CA LEU A 66 -11.88 -14.51 -25.58
C LEU A 66 -12.67 -15.05 -26.77
N LYS A 67 -13.41 -16.16 -26.57
CA LYS A 67 -14.20 -16.78 -27.63
C LYS A 67 -15.56 -16.12 -27.86
N TYR A 68 -16.23 -15.65 -26.81
CA TYR A 68 -17.63 -15.20 -26.88
C TYR A 68 -17.88 -13.77 -26.36
N GLY A 69 -16.89 -13.09 -25.81
CA GLY A 69 -17.04 -11.83 -25.08
C GLY A 69 -17.64 -10.68 -25.87
N LYS A 70 -17.49 -10.66 -27.20
CA LYS A 70 -18.14 -9.66 -28.07
C LYS A 70 -19.67 -9.79 -28.07
N THR A 71 -20.18 -11.02 -27.99
CA THR A 71 -21.62 -11.31 -27.91
C THR A 71 -22.18 -11.00 -26.51
N PHE A 72 -21.32 -11.02 -25.49
CA PHE A 72 -21.68 -10.79 -24.07
C PHE A 72 -21.65 -9.32 -23.64
N ALA A 73 -21.28 -8.38 -24.51
CA ALA A 73 -21.24 -6.94 -24.22
C ALA A 73 -22.65 -6.30 -24.27
N SER A 74 -23.66 -6.92 -23.65
CA SER A 74 -25.00 -6.35 -23.52
C SER A 74 -25.17 -5.63 -22.18
N LYS A 75 -26.02 -4.59 -22.16
CA LYS A 75 -26.35 -3.86 -20.92
C LYS A 75 -26.94 -4.78 -19.84
N ASN A 76 -27.72 -5.77 -20.25
CA ASN A 76 -28.35 -6.72 -19.32
C ASN A 76 -27.30 -7.57 -18.59
N ILE A 77 -26.26 -8.01 -19.30
CA ILE A 77 -25.16 -8.80 -18.72
C ILE A 77 -24.32 -7.93 -17.76
N LEU A 78 -24.07 -6.67 -18.11
CA LEU A 78 -23.42 -5.72 -17.20
C LEU A 78 -24.20 -5.57 -15.89
N TYR A 79 -25.50 -5.29 -15.96
CA TYR A 79 -26.33 -5.15 -14.77
C TYR A 79 -26.42 -6.45 -13.97
N PHE A 80 -26.50 -7.60 -14.63
CA PHE A 80 -26.47 -8.89 -13.97
C PHE A 80 -25.20 -9.06 -13.12
N PHE A 81 -24.01 -8.78 -13.67
CA PHE A 81 -22.77 -8.91 -12.90
C PHE A 81 -22.64 -7.88 -11.77
N ILE A 82 -23.08 -6.64 -11.98
CA ILE A 82 -23.11 -5.63 -10.92
C ILE A 82 -24.03 -6.09 -9.78
N ILE A 83 -25.27 -6.49 -10.09
CA ILE A 83 -26.24 -6.99 -9.10
C ILE A 83 -25.67 -8.22 -8.39
N PHE A 84 -25.13 -9.18 -9.14
CA PHE A 84 -24.51 -10.38 -8.58
C PHE A 84 -23.37 -10.04 -7.61
N GLY A 85 -22.43 -9.18 -8.01
CA GLY A 85 -21.32 -8.76 -7.16
C GLY A 85 -21.76 -8.02 -5.89
N ILE A 86 -22.82 -7.22 -5.98
CA ILE A 86 -23.44 -6.56 -4.82
C ILE A 86 -24.09 -7.58 -3.91
N SER A 87 -24.90 -8.49 -4.46
CA SER A 87 -25.56 -9.55 -3.70
C SER A 87 -24.55 -10.42 -2.96
N VAL A 88 -23.45 -10.82 -3.60
CA VAL A 88 -22.37 -11.60 -2.95
C VAL A 88 -21.79 -10.83 -1.75
N ARG A 89 -21.53 -9.53 -1.90
CA ARG A 89 -21.01 -8.69 -0.79
C ARG A 89 -22.01 -8.54 0.35
N LEU A 90 -23.28 -8.32 0.04
CA LEU A 90 -24.34 -8.20 1.05
C LEU A 90 -24.55 -9.51 1.79
N LEU A 91 -24.60 -10.63 1.08
CA LEU A 91 -24.68 -11.96 1.68
C LEU A 91 -23.46 -12.21 2.57
N TRP A 92 -22.25 -11.87 2.11
CA TRP A 92 -21.03 -11.99 2.93
C TRP A 92 -21.10 -11.16 4.20
N ILE A 93 -21.51 -9.88 4.10
CA ILE A 93 -21.66 -9.00 5.27
C ILE A 93 -22.71 -9.54 6.25
N THR A 94 -23.82 -10.07 5.72
CA THR A 94 -24.94 -10.56 6.54
C THR A 94 -24.60 -11.87 7.26
N PHE A 95 -23.96 -12.80 6.57
CA PHE A 95 -23.75 -14.16 7.09
C PHE A 95 -22.39 -14.37 7.75
N ASN A 96 -21.38 -13.58 7.41
CA ASN A 96 -20.05 -13.77 7.97
C ASN A 96 -19.77 -12.74 9.06
N GLN A 97 -19.93 -13.15 10.32
CA GLN A 97 -19.52 -12.35 11.46
C GLN A 97 -17.99 -12.45 11.61
N VAL A 98 -17.28 -11.52 10.95
CA VAL A 98 -15.83 -11.45 11.07
C VAL A 98 -15.48 -10.73 12.36
N ASP A 99 -14.85 -11.45 13.29
CA ASP A 99 -14.24 -10.85 14.47
C ASP A 99 -13.20 -9.80 14.04
N GLN A 100 -13.44 -8.56 14.46
CA GLN A 100 -12.55 -7.43 14.14
C GLN A 100 -11.29 -7.52 15.00
N THR A 101 -10.37 -8.42 14.64
CA THR A 101 -9.10 -8.60 15.35
C THR A 101 -7.95 -7.81 14.70
N SER A 102 -6.85 -7.62 15.43
CA SER A 102 -5.63 -6.96 14.92
C SER A 102 -5.87 -5.50 14.47
N ASP A 103 -5.42 -5.12 13.26
CA ASP A 103 -5.55 -3.77 12.70
C ASP A 103 -6.99 -3.26 12.68
N HIS A 104 -7.99 -4.14 12.53
CA HIS A 104 -9.40 -3.76 12.42
C HIS A 104 -9.96 -3.25 13.74
N ALA A 105 -9.74 -3.99 14.83
CA ALA A 105 -10.02 -3.52 16.19
C ALA A 105 -9.32 -2.19 16.46
N TYR A 106 -8.07 -2.04 16.01
CA TYR A 106 -7.32 -0.82 16.22
C TYR A 106 -7.96 0.40 15.56
N TYR A 107 -8.44 0.28 14.31
CA TYR A 107 -9.13 1.39 13.64
C TYR A 107 -10.45 1.77 14.33
N LEU A 108 -11.19 0.80 14.86
CA LEU A 108 -12.41 1.05 15.62
C LEU A 108 -12.12 1.70 16.98
N TRP A 109 -11.13 1.18 17.72
CA TRP A 109 -10.63 1.76 18.96
C TRP A 109 -10.17 3.21 18.76
N MET A 110 -9.37 3.46 17.72
CA MET A 110 -8.90 4.80 17.38
C MET A 110 -10.06 5.74 17.03
N SER A 111 -11.12 5.23 16.40
CA SER A 111 -12.33 6.01 16.13
C SER A 111 -13.05 6.41 17.42
N ASN A 112 -13.15 5.51 18.41
CA ASN A 112 -13.67 5.84 19.74
C ASN A 112 -12.81 6.90 20.44
N LYS A 113 -11.47 6.78 20.38
CA LYS A 113 -10.58 7.78 20.96
C LYS A 113 -10.71 9.16 20.34
N ILE A 114 -10.96 9.23 19.03
CA ILE A 114 -11.29 10.48 18.34
C ILE A 114 -12.63 11.06 18.83
N LEU A 115 -13.63 10.21 19.07
CA LEU A 115 -14.94 10.63 19.60
C LEU A 115 -14.87 11.12 21.04
N GLU A 116 -14.01 10.51 21.86
CA GLU A 116 -13.71 10.90 23.25
C GLU A 116 -12.87 12.20 23.32
N GLY A 117 -12.30 12.65 22.20
CA GLY A 117 -11.48 13.85 22.12
C GLY A 117 -10.04 13.67 22.58
N GLU A 118 -9.55 12.43 22.72
CA GLU A 118 -8.17 12.17 23.14
C GLU A 118 -7.15 12.66 22.11
N PHE A 119 -7.41 12.41 20.83
CA PHE A 119 -6.60 12.92 19.72
C PHE A 119 -7.39 12.89 18.41
N LEU A 120 -7.03 13.76 17.45
CA LEU A 120 -7.56 13.69 16.09
C LEU A 120 -6.63 12.90 15.15
N ILE A 121 -5.32 13.07 15.33
CA ILE A 121 -4.28 12.49 14.46
C ILE A 121 -3.30 11.72 15.34
N ASN A 122 -3.13 10.43 15.04
CA ASN A 122 -2.15 9.58 15.71
C ASN A 122 -0.81 9.65 14.95
N PRO A 123 0.29 10.08 15.58
CA PRO A 123 1.58 10.21 14.91
C PRO A 123 2.22 8.87 14.52
N PHE A 124 1.71 7.74 14.98
CA PHE A 124 2.28 6.41 14.74
C PHE A 124 1.50 5.56 13.73
N LYS A 125 0.21 5.85 13.51
CA LYS A 125 -0.65 5.06 12.61
C LYS A 125 -1.58 5.97 11.82
N GLN A 126 -1.94 5.55 10.60
CA GLN A 126 -2.78 6.38 9.74
C GLN A 126 -4.21 6.50 10.30
N SER A 127 -4.60 7.71 10.66
CA SER A 127 -5.89 7.96 11.31
C SER A 127 -7.05 8.24 10.35
N GLY A 128 -6.81 8.39 9.05
CA GLY A 128 -7.81 8.91 8.11
C GLY A 128 -9.11 8.09 8.06
N ILE A 129 -9.02 6.75 8.06
CA ILE A 129 -10.22 5.91 8.02
C ILE A 129 -10.99 5.98 9.36
N SER A 130 -10.29 6.06 10.48
CA SER A 130 -10.90 6.20 11.81
C SER A 130 -11.55 7.57 12.01
N ILE A 131 -10.95 8.64 11.47
CA ILE A 131 -11.56 9.97 11.44
C ILE A 131 -12.88 9.92 10.66
N LEU A 132 -12.89 9.25 9.50
CA LEU A 132 -14.11 9.09 8.70
C LEU A 132 -15.19 8.32 9.48
N TYR A 133 -14.83 7.21 10.14
CA TYR A 133 -15.78 6.44 10.95
C TYR A 133 -16.34 7.26 12.11
N ALA A 134 -15.48 7.96 12.86
CA ALA A 134 -15.87 8.84 13.95
C ALA A 134 -16.79 9.97 13.47
N LEU A 135 -16.48 10.60 12.33
CA LEU A 135 -17.30 11.65 11.75
C LEU A 135 -18.71 11.14 11.40
N VAL A 136 -18.79 10.01 10.69
CA VAL A 136 -20.07 9.42 10.31
C VAL A 136 -20.85 8.97 11.56
N HIS A 137 -20.17 8.41 12.56
CA HIS A 137 -20.79 8.04 13.84
C HIS A 137 -21.40 9.24 14.54
N ARG A 138 -20.69 10.37 14.57
CA ARG A 138 -21.19 11.60 15.18
C ARG A 138 -22.48 12.11 14.51
N ILE A 139 -22.62 11.88 13.20
CA ILE A 139 -23.79 12.29 12.40
C ILE A 139 -24.95 11.29 12.54
N THR A 140 -24.69 9.99 12.37
CA THR A 140 -25.74 8.96 12.26
C THR A 140 -26.09 8.27 13.57
N ARG A 141 -25.17 8.30 14.55
CA ARG A 141 -25.26 7.59 15.84
C ARG A 141 -25.33 6.06 15.73
N PHE A 142 -25.08 5.49 14.55
CA PHE A 142 -24.94 4.04 14.41
C PHE A 142 -23.64 3.53 15.04
N ASN A 143 -23.61 2.27 15.47
CA ASN A 143 -22.39 1.68 16.02
C ASN A 143 -21.25 1.69 14.97
N LEU A 144 -20.00 1.80 15.44
CA LEU A 144 -18.83 1.98 14.57
C LEU A 144 -18.58 0.80 13.63
N GLU A 145 -18.87 -0.43 14.06
CA GLU A 145 -18.73 -1.63 13.22
C GLU A 145 -19.67 -1.58 12.01
N THR A 146 -20.94 -1.24 12.25
CA THR A 146 -21.94 -1.06 11.19
C THR A 146 -21.52 0.05 10.23
N ILE A 147 -20.98 1.16 10.75
CA ILE A 147 -20.46 2.25 9.92
C ILE A 147 -19.28 1.78 9.08
N ALA A 148 -18.34 1.05 9.66
CA ALA A 148 -17.17 0.55 8.95
C ALA A 148 -17.55 -0.38 7.80
N SER A 149 -18.43 -1.35 8.05
CA SER A 149 -18.95 -2.25 7.01
C SER A 149 -19.77 -1.51 5.96
N ALA A 150 -20.60 -0.55 6.37
CA ALA A 150 -21.39 0.25 5.42
C ALA A 150 -20.50 1.09 4.49
N ILE A 151 -19.49 1.78 5.03
CA ILE A 151 -18.58 2.61 4.25
C ILE A 151 -17.73 1.75 3.30
N ASN A 152 -17.20 0.62 3.77
CA ASN A 152 -16.42 -0.27 2.92
C ASN A 152 -17.28 -0.94 1.84
N PHE A 153 -18.52 -1.30 2.16
CA PHE A 153 -19.49 -1.73 1.17
C PHE A 153 -19.75 -0.63 0.11
N ILE A 154 -20.01 0.61 0.52
CA ILE A 154 -20.24 1.74 -0.39
C ILE A 154 -19.02 1.96 -1.30
N PHE A 155 -17.81 2.00 -0.75
CA PHE A 155 -16.59 2.17 -1.54
C PHE A 155 -16.35 0.99 -2.49
N SER A 156 -16.66 -0.24 -2.10
CA SER A 156 -16.59 -1.38 -3.02
C SER A 156 -17.68 -1.32 -4.09
N PHE A 157 -18.89 -0.89 -3.75
CA PHE A 157 -19.97 -0.70 -4.71
C PHE A 157 -19.64 0.38 -5.74
N LEU A 158 -19.11 1.53 -5.32
CA LEU A 158 -18.74 2.63 -6.21
C LEU A 158 -17.55 2.29 -7.13
N GLN A 159 -16.76 1.26 -6.83
CA GLN A 159 -15.72 0.77 -7.73
C GLN A 159 -16.31 0.14 -9.00
N PHE A 160 -17.53 -0.42 -8.98
CA PHE A 160 -18.17 -0.99 -10.18
C PHE A 160 -18.35 0.03 -11.31
N PRO A 161 -19.11 1.13 -11.14
CA PRO A 161 -19.28 2.10 -12.21
C PRO A 161 -17.94 2.75 -12.61
N LEU A 162 -17.05 3.01 -11.65
CA LEU A 162 -15.73 3.58 -11.95
C LEU A 162 -14.89 2.65 -12.83
N LEU A 163 -14.80 1.37 -12.47
CA LEU A 163 -14.04 0.38 -13.23
C LEU A 163 -14.62 0.21 -14.63
N TYR A 164 -15.95 0.08 -14.75
CA TYR A 164 -16.62 -0.02 -16.05
C TYR A 164 -16.30 1.20 -16.93
N HIS A 165 -16.49 2.41 -16.42
CA HIS A 165 -16.25 3.62 -17.19
C HIS A 165 -14.77 3.83 -17.54
N LEU A 166 -13.87 3.53 -16.60
CA LEU A 166 -12.43 3.60 -16.84
C LEU A 166 -12.03 2.66 -17.98
N VAL A 167 -12.35 1.37 -17.86
CA VAL A 167 -11.97 0.34 -18.84
C VAL A 167 -12.65 0.59 -20.19
N ARG A 168 -13.91 1.03 -20.20
CA ARG A 168 -14.61 1.36 -21.45
C ARG A 168 -13.96 2.55 -22.17
N LYS A 169 -13.48 3.56 -21.43
CA LYS A 169 -12.82 4.75 -22.00
C LYS A 169 -11.43 4.43 -22.55
N THR A 170 -10.71 3.50 -21.95
CA THR A 170 -9.35 3.14 -22.37
C THR A 170 -9.33 2.03 -23.42
N LEU A 171 -10.25 1.07 -23.32
CA LEU A 171 -10.29 -0.15 -24.14
C LEU A 171 -11.58 -0.23 -24.97
N SER A 172 -12.50 -1.11 -24.57
CA SER A 172 -13.78 -1.37 -25.22
C SER A 172 -14.84 -1.75 -24.20
N GLU A 173 -16.11 -1.71 -24.61
CA GLU A 173 -17.23 -2.11 -23.75
C GLU A 173 -17.17 -3.57 -23.33
N ALA A 174 -16.73 -4.47 -24.22
CA ALA A 174 -16.53 -5.88 -23.87
C ALA A 174 -15.51 -6.02 -22.72
N TYR A 175 -14.33 -5.40 -22.83
CA TYR A 175 -13.35 -5.46 -21.74
C TYR A 175 -13.85 -4.84 -20.43
N ALA A 176 -14.71 -3.82 -20.52
CA ALA A 176 -15.32 -3.24 -19.33
C ALA A 176 -16.26 -4.22 -18.62
N VAL A 177 -17.15 -4.89 -19.36
CA VAL A 177 -18.02 -5.95 -18.81
C VAL A 177 -17.19 -7.10 -18.22
N PHE A 178 -16.10 -7.48 -18.88
CA PHE A 178 -15.17 -8.49 -18.35
C PHE A 178 -14.50 -8.08 -17.05
N GLY A 179 -14.04 -6.83 -16.96
CA GLY A 179 -13.47 -6.27 -15.74
C GLY A 179 -14.48 -6.29 -14.59
N ILE A 180 -15.75 -5.96 -14.88
CA ILE A 180 -16.83 -6.09 -13.90
C ILE A 180 -17.06 -7.53 -13.47
N LEU A 181 -17.06 -8.50 -14.38
CA LEU A 181 -17.15 -9.91 -14.03
C LEU A 181 -16.03 -10.31 -13.06
N ILE A 182 -14.78 -10.02 -13.39
CA ILE A 182 -13.62 -10.32 -12.52
C ILE A 182 -13.78 -9.66 -11.15
N TYR A 183 -14.11 -8.36 -11.12
CA TYR A 183 -14.28 -7.62 -9.87
C TYR A 183 -15.46 -8.13 -9.02
N SER A 184 -16.51 -8.64 -9.66
CA SER A 184 -17.68 -9.22 -8.99
C SER A 184 -17.30 -10.43 -8.14
N ILE A 185 -16.38 -11.26 -8.66
CA ILE A 185 -15.91 -12.50 -8.02
C ILE A 185 -14.57 -12.33 -7.29
N TRP A 186 -14.00 -11.13 -7.27
CA TRP A 186 -12.69 -10.89 -6.66
C TRP A 186 -12.77 -11.06 -5.14
N PHE A 187 -12.22 -12.17 -4.65
CA PHE A 187 -12.30 -12.61 -3.26
C PHE A 187 -11.99 -11.50 -2.25
N GLU A 188 -10.83 -10.86 -2.44
CA GLU A 188 -10.33 -9.81 -1.57
C GLU A 188 -11.30 -8.63 -1.45
N SER A 189 -12.01 -8.30 -2.54
CA SER A 189 -12.91 -7.15 -2.56
C SER A 189 -14.16 -7.36 -1.71
N PHE A 190 -14.70 -8.58 -1.64
CA PHE A 190 -15.88 -8.85 -0.81
C PHE A 190 -15.49 -9.25 0.61
N VAL A 191 -14.34 -9.90 0.81
CA VAL A 191 -13.83 -10.20 2.16
C VAL A 191 -13.60 -8.92 2.94
N TYR A 192 -12.87 -7.96 2.37
CA TYR A 192 -12.59 -6.69 3.05
C TYR A 192 -13.79 -5.72 3.06
N ALA A 193 -14.90 -6.04 2.39
CA ALA A 193 -16.10 -5.22 2.47
C ALA A 193 -16.76 -5.27 3.87
N ASN A 194 -16.56 -6.35 4.63
CA ASN A 194 -17.13 -6.51 5.98
C ASN A 194 -16.13 -6.26 7.12
N VAL A 195 -14.97 -5.69 6.82
CA VAL A 195 -13.89 -5.57 7.79
C VAL A 195 -13.46 -4.11 7.87
N ALA A 196 -13.28 -3.59 9.08
CA ALA A 196 -12.86 -2.20 9.34
C ALA A 196 -11.39 -1.99 8.91
N PHE A 197 -11.17 -1.90 7.61
CA PHE A 197 -9.85 -1.79 7.01
C PHE A 197 -9.80 -0.69 5.95
N ASN A 198 -8.62 -0.09 5.77
CA ASN A 198 -8.42 1.02 4.83
C ASN A 198 -8.17 0.56 3.39
N ALA A 199 -7.99 -0.75 3.12
CA ALA A 199 -7.61 -1.25 1.79
C ALA A 199 -8.67 -0.95 0.72
N ILE A 200 -9.96 -1.15 1.03
CA ILE A 200 -11.06 -0.86 0.09
C ILE A 200 -11.14 0.63 -0.21
N ALA A 201 -10.97 1.49 0.80
CA ALA A 201 -10.98 2.94 0.64
C ALA A 201 -9.77 3.43 -0.18
N LEU A 202 -8.58 2.86 0.04
CA LEU A 202 -7.39 3.10 -0.78
C LEU A 202 -7.62 2.67 -2.24
N SER A 203 -8.13 1.45 -2.46
CA SER A 203 -8.42 0.93 -3.80
C SER A 203 -9.40 1.83 -4.54
N PHE A 204 -10.50 2.21 -3.89
CA PHE A 204 -11.49 3.14 -4.43
C PHE A 204 -10.86 4.49 -4.80
N SER A 205 -10.11 5.10 -3.89
CA SER A 205 -9.47 6.41 -4.12
C SER A 205 -8.45 6.33 -5.26
N SER A 206 -7.69 5.24 -5.35
CA SER A 206 -6.72 5.00 -6.42
C SER A 206 -7.41 4.85 -7.78
N LEU A 207 -8.51 4.09 -7.83
CA LEU A 207 -9.30 3.90 -9.04
C LEU A 207 -9.97 5.20 -9.50
N LEU A 208 -10.54 5.98 -8.56
CA LEU A 208 -11.12 7.28 -8.84
C LEU A 208 -10.08 8.27 -9.35
N SER A 209 -8.90 8.31 -8.74
CA SER A 209 -7.78 9.13 -9.19
C SER A 209 -7.36 8.76 -10.62
N LEU A 210 -7.19 7.47 -10.91
CA LEU A 210 -6.85 7.00 -12.25
C LEU A 210 -7.93 7.35 -13.28
N TYR A 211 -9.21 7.22 -12.92
CA TYR A 211 -10.33 7.67 -13.74
C TYR A 211 -10.24 9.15 -14.09
N LEU A 212 -9.94 10.00 -13.10
CA LEU A 212 -9.79 11.44 -13.29
C LEU A 212 -8.57 11.77 -14.17
N VAL A 213 -7.43 11.09 -13.99
CA VAL A 213 -6.25 11.25 -14.89
C VAL A 213 -6.61 10.92 -16.33
N VAL A 214 -7.27 9.78 -16.57
CA VAL A 214 -7.69 9.37 -17.91
C VAL A 214 -8.65 10.39 -18.52
N GLU A 215 -9.60 10.89 -17.75
CA GLU A 215 -10.56 11.88 -18.22
C GLU A 215 -9.90 13.24 -18.53
N GLY A 216 -8.97 13.66 -17.67
CA GLY A 216 -8.15 14.86 -17.85
C GLY A 216 -7.29 14.79 -19.11
N LEU A 217 -6.64 13.65 -19.37
CA LEU A 217 -5.88 13.41 -20.59
C LEU A 217 -6.77 13.46 -21.85
N ARG A 218 -7.98 12.89 -21.77
CA ARG A 218 -8.92 12.83 -22.90
C ARG A 218 -9.49 14.20 -23.26
N LYS A 219 -9.83 15.01 -22.24
CA LYS A 219 -10.41 16.34 -22.39
C LYS A 219 -9.38 17.45 -22.50
N GLY A 220 -8.13 17.20 -22.10
CA GLY A 220 -7.12 18.25 -21.88
C GLY A 220 -7.45 19.16 -20.70
N ASN A 221 -8.28 18.71 -19.76
CA ASN A 221 -8.74 19.52 -18.63
C ASN A 221 -7.79 19.41 -17.44
N LEU A 222 -7.20 20.53 -17.03
CA LEU A 222 -6.25 20.57 -15.93
C LEU A 222 -6.89 20.32 -14.57
N PHE A 223 -8.16 20.68 -14.39
CA PHE A 223 -8.87 20.48 -13.14
C PHE A 223 -9.00 19.00 -12.77
N ASP A 224 -9.15 18.12 -13.76
CA ASP A 224 -9.24 16.67 -13.52
C ASP A 224 -7.94 16.13 -12.89
N PHE A 225 -6.77 16.67 -13.26
CA PHE A 225 -5.49 16.33 -12.62
C PHE A 225 -5.40 16.87 -11.19
N VAL A 226 -5.87 18.10 -10.94
CA VAL A 226 -5.93 18.65 -9.57
C VAL A 226 -6.82 17.78 -8.69
N PHE A 227 -8.04 17.46 -9.14
CA PHE A 227 -8.96 16.60 -8.38
C PHE A 227 -8.39 15.19 -8.18
N SER A 228 -7.73 14.62 -9.19
CA SER A 228 -7.00 13.35 -9.03
C SER A 228 -5.94 13.42 -7.94
N GLY A 229 -5.16 14.50 -7.93
CA GLY A 229 -4.16 14.79 -6.90
C GLY A 229 -4.79 14.93 -5.52
N MET A 230 -5.90 15.67 -5.42
CA MET A 230 -6.64 15.86 -4.18
C MET A 230 -7.17 14.53 -3.63
N VAL A 231 -7.71 13.65 -4.49
CA VAL A 231 -8.16 12.30 -4.10
C VAL A 231 -7.00 11.46 -3.56
N LEU A 232 -5.82 11.50 -4.21
CA LEU A 232 -4.62 10.82 -3.70
C LEU A 232 -4.11 11.45 -2.40
N GLY A 233 -4.21 12.77 -2.25
CA GLY A 233 -3.84 13.48 -1.04
C GLY A 233 -4.73 13.13 0.14
N LEU A 234 -6.05 13.02 -0.07
CA LEU A 234 -6.98 12.46 0.92
C LEU A 234 -6.64 11.00 1.24
N SER A 235 -6.32 10.22 0.22
CA SER A 235 -5.93 8.81 0.36
C SER A 235 -4.65 8.66 1.19
N GLN A 236 -3.75 9.63 1.19
CA GLN A 236 -2.55 9.64 2.03
C GLN A 236 -2.88 9.60 3.54
N TYR A 237 -4.02 10.18 3.94
CA TYR A 237 -4.50 10.07 5.32
C TYR A 237 -4.98 8.65 5.66
N LEU A 238 -5.44 7.90 4.66
CA LEU A 238 -5.87 6.51 4.82
C LEU A 238 -4.66 5.58 4.89
N ARG A 239 -3.69 5.75 3.97
CA ARG A 239 -2.50 4.92 3.88
C ARG A 239 -1.35 5.68 3.21
N GLY A 240 -0.14 5.55 3.76
CA GLY A 240 1.03 6.30 3.28
C GLY A 240 1.51 5.96 1.85
N THR A 241 1.00 4.88 1.26
CA THR A 241 1.35 4.41 -0.09
C THR A 241 0.80 5.30 -1.22
N SER A 242 -0.09 6.25 -0.93
CA SER A 242 -0.72 7.09 -1.95
C SER A 242 0.28 8.04 -2.62
N PHE A 243 1.35 8.44 -1.94
CA PHE A 243 2.47 9.16 -2.56
C PHE A 243 3.22 8.34 -3.63
N THR A 244 3.34 7.03 -3.43
CA THR A 244 3.90 6.12 -4.43
C THR A 244 3.00 6.07 -5.67
N ILE A 245 1.68 5.96 -5.46
CA ILE A 245 0.69 5.96 -6.55
C ILE A 245 0.70 7.29 -7.32
N LEU A 246 0.85 8.43 -6.63
CA LEU A 246 1.05 9.75 -7.22
C LEU A 246 2.27 9.76 -8.15
N THR A 247 3.41 9.27 -7.65
CA THR A 247 4.67 9.25 -8.41
C THR A 247 4.55 8.39 -9.67
N PHE A 248 3.96 7.20 -9.56
CA PHE A 248 3.73 6.34 -10.73
C PHE A 248 2.72 6.92 -11.71
N SER A 249 1.69 7.63 -11.23
CA SER A 249 0.73 8.31 -12.10
C SER A 249 1.39 9.44 -12.87
N ALA A 250 2.24 10.24 -12.22
CA ALA A 250 3.03 11.29 -12.88
C ALA A 250 4.01 10.72 -13.91
N LEU A 251 4.70 9.63 -13.57
CA LEU A 251 5.57 8.92 -14.51
C LEU A 251 4.79 8.37 -15.71
N ALA A 252 3.63 7.74 -15.49
CA ALA A 252 2.78 7.25 -16.57
C ALA A 252 2.34 8.38 -17.50
N ILE A 253 1.95 9.54 -16.96
CA ILE A 253 1.64 10.74 -17.74
C ILE A 253 2.87 11.16 -18.58
N PHE A 254 4.07 11.19 -17.98
CA PHE A 254 5.30 11.56 -18.68
C PHE A 254 5.66 10.63 -19.84
N LEU A 255 5.35 9.34 -19.71
CA LEU A 255 5.60 8.33 -20.73
C LEU A 255 4.54 8.34 -21.85
N ILE A 256 3.27 8.55 -21.52
CA ILE A 256 2.15 8.46 -22.47
C ILE A 256 1.99 9.76 -23.27
N VAL A 257 2.23 10.92 -22.66
CA VAL A 257 2.02 12.23 -23.27
C VAL A 257 3.24 12.63 -24.12
N LYS A 258 3.02 12.78 -25.43
CA LYS A 258 4.09 13.09 -26.40
C LYS A 258 4.80 14.43 -26.14
N SER A 259 4.03 15.47 -25.81
CA SER A 259 4.56 16.80 -25.51
C SER A 259 5.13 16.82 -24.10
N LYS A 260 6.45 17.02 -23.97
CA LYS A 260 7.12 17.08 -22.66
C LYS A 260 6.67 18.26 -21.82
N ILE A 261 6.28 19.37 -22.46
CA ILE A 261 5.73 20.54 -21.78
C ILE A 261 4.35 20.20 -21.19
N ASP A 262 3.47 19.58 -21.98
CA ASP A 262 2.14 19.19 -21.49
C ASP A 262 2.22 18.11 -20.41
N SER A 263 3.14 17.15 -20.56
CA SER A 263 3.31 16.09 -19.56
C SER A 263 3.81 16.64 -18.22
N PHE A 264 4.77 17.57 -18.25
CA PHE A 264 5.24 18.27 -17.07
C PHE A 264 4.14 19.13 -16.44
N LYS A 265 3.36 19.85 -17.26
CA LYS A 265 2.20 20.62 -16.81
C LYS A 265 1.17 19.75 -16.11
N PHE A 266 0.75 18.63 -16.71
CA PHE A 266 -0.19 17.70 -16.08
C PHE A 266 0.36 17.10 -14.78
N GLY A 267 1.65 16.75 -14.76
CA GLY A 267 2.34 16.32 -13.55
C GLY A 267 2.28 17.37 -12.45
N ILE A 268 2.60 18.63 -12.74
CA ILE A 268 2.51 19.74 -11.78
C ILE A 268 1.10 19.86 -11.20
N PHE A 269 0.05 19.87 -12.04
CA PHE A 269 -1.31 20.03 -11.55
C PHE A 269 -1.77 18.84 -10.69
N LEU A 270 -1.29 17.63 -11.00
CA LEU A 270 -1.50 16.44 -10.18
C LEU A 270 -0.82 16.58 -8.81
N PHE A 271 0.46 16.97 -8.77
CA PHE A 271 1.17 17.22 -7.51
C PHE A 271 0.56 18.38 -6.71
N LEU A 272 0.12 19.44 -7.39
CA LEU A 272 -0.53 20.59 -6.77
C LEU A 272 -1.78 20.16 -5.99
N GLY A 273 -2.67 19.38 -6.62
CA GLY A 273 -3.86 18.85 -5.93
C GLY A 273 -3.51 17.99 -4.71
N PHE A 274 -2.48 17.15 -4.82
CA PHE A 274 -2.01 16.31 -3.72
C PHE A 274 -1.49 17.15 -2.54
N PHE A 275 -0.65 18.14 -2.82
CA PHE A 275 -0.08 19.01 -1.79
C PHE A 275 -1.11 19.95 -1.17
N ILE A 276 -2.12 20.40 -1.93
CA ILE A 276 -3.25 21.15 -1.35
C ILE A 276 -3.91 20.33 -0.24
N MET A 277 -4.25 19.06 -0.50
CA MET A 277 -4.94 18.23 0.50
C MET A 277 -4.04 17.74 1.63
N THR A 278 -2.74 17.56 1.39
CA THR A 278 -1.77 17.12 2.43
C THR A 278 -1.11 18.29 3.15
N SER A 279 -1.32 19.54 2.73
CA SER A 279 -0.75 20.71 3.40
C SER A 279 -1.13 20.83 4.88
N PRO A 280 -2.37 20.53 5.35
CA PRO A 280 -2.69 20.66 6.77
C PRO A 280 -1.86 19.71 7.63
N ILE A 281 -1.72 18.46 7.22
CA ILE A 281 -0.90 17.49 7.96
C ILE A 281 0.59 17.81 7.88
N LEU A 282 1.06 18.32 6.74
CA LEU A 282 2.45 18.74 6.58
C LEU A 282 2.78 19.90 7.52
N ILE A 283 1.91 20.92 7.61
CA ILE A 283 2.05 22.05 8.53
C ILE A 283 2.00 21.57 9.97
N TYR A 284 1.04 20.72 10.33
CA TYR A 284 0.93 20.13 11.66
C TYR A 284 2.21 19.39 12.04
N ASN A 285 2.69 18.49 11.19
CA ASN A 285 3.89 17.70 11.43
C ASN A 285 5.15 18.56 11.59
N PHE A 286 5.26 19.63 10.80
CA PHE A 286 6.38 20.57 10.90
C PHE A 286 6.30 21.38 12.19
N SER A 287 5.12 21.88 12.56
CA SER A 287 4.93 22.70 13.76
C SER A 287 5.11 21.94 15.07
N GLU A 288 4.60 20.71 15.15
CA GLU A 288 4.58 19.94 16.40
C GLU A 288 5.85 19.10 16.56
N PHE A 289 6.43 18.61 15.45
CA PHE A 289 7.54 17.65 15.50
C PHE A 289 8.79 18.10 14.74
N GLY A 290 8.75 19.22 14.02
CA GLY A 290 9.88 19.70 13.21
C GLY A 290 10.14 18.87 11.95
N VAL A 291 9.17 18.05 11.51
CA VAL A 291 9.35 17.10 10.40
C VAL A 291 8.44 17.47 9.23
N LEU A 292 9.03 17.65 8.04
CA LEU A 292 8.29 17.80 6.78
C LEU A 292 7.84 16.43 6.26
N SER A 293 6.68 15.98 6.72
CA SER A 293 6.07 14.71 6.28
C SER A 293 4.63 14.94 5.81
N VAL A 294 4.31 14.43 4.62
CA VAL A 294 2.94 14.39 4.08
C VAL A 294 2.09 13.26 4.65
N SER A 295 2.70 12.36 5.42
CA SER A 295 1.98 11.27 6.07
C SER A 295 1.58 11.65 7.50
N PRO A 296 0.35 11.34 7.94
CA PRO A 296 -0.03 11.52 9.34
C PRO A 296 0.76 10.63 10.31
N ALA A 297 1.36 9.53 9.82
CA ALA A 297 2.15 8.62 10.64
C ALA A 297 3.65 8.68 10.29
N PHE A 298 4.50 8.89 11.30
CA PHE A 298 5.96 8.86 11.18
C PHE A 298 6.52 7.53 10.71
N ASN A 299 5.76 6.45 10.91
CA ASN A 299 6.13 5.11 10.48
C ASN A 299 5.95 4.88 8.97
N SER A 300 5.46 5.89 8.25
CA SER A 300 5.10 5.81 6.84
C SER A 300 5.72 6.94 6.03
N GLY A 301 7.04 7.06 6.10
CA GLY A 301 7.80 7.93 5.19
C GLY A 301 7.55 7.60 3.70
N VAL A 302 8.37 8.14 2.79
CA VAL A 302 8.28 7.86 1.34
C VAL A 302 8.42 6.36 1.00
N SER A 303 8.82 5.55 1.97
CA SER A 303 8.87 4.11 1.81
C SER A 303 7.47 3.50 1.72
N ALA A 304 7.28 2.72 0.65
CA ALA A 304 6.12 1.87 0.44
C ALA A 304 5.97 0.75 1.50
N PHE A 305 6.93 0.60 2.43
CA PHE A 305 6.97 -0.45 3.44
C PHE A 305 6.79 0.09 4.85
N ILE A 306 5.75 -0.39 5.54
CA ILE A 306 5.57 -0.23 6.99
C ILE A 306 6.82 -0.80 7.68
N GLY A 307 7.46 -0.02 8.55
CA GLY A 307 8.63 -0.46 9.34
C GLY A 307 10.01 -0.14 8.75
N THR A 308 10.10 0.51 7.59
CA THR A 308 11.38 0.96 7.01
C THR A 308 11.81 2.36 7.45
N ASN A 309 11.17 2.90 8.49
CA ASN A 309 11.81 3.95 9.25
C ASN A 309 13.17 3.38 9.70
N GLN A 310 14.27 4.00 9.26
CA GLN A 310 15.63 3.62 9.65
C GLN A 310 15.78 3.51 11.19
N TYR A 311 14.94 4.23 11.93
CA TYR A 311 14.86 4.21 13.38
C TYR A 311 14.00 3.08 13.97
N SER A 312 13.07 2.48 13.21
CA SER A 312 12.21 1.38 13.68
C SER A 312 12.71 -0.02 13.31
N ARG A 313 13.73 -0.13 12.44
CA ARG A 313 14.39 -1.41 12.05
C ARG A 313 13.43 -2.55 11.67
N GLY A 314 12.28 -2.24 11.08
CA GLY A 314 11.28 -3.24 10.67
C GLY A 314 10.20 -3.57 11.71
N PHE A 315 10.21 -2.94 12.89
CA PHE A 315 9.21 -3.20 13.95
C PHE A 315 8.19 -2.08 14.10
N TYR A 316 6.96 -2.43 14.52
CA TYR A 316 5.99 -1.48 15.05
C TYR A 316 6.48 -0.93 16.38
N ILE A 317 6.52 0.40 16.50
CA ILE A 317 7.08 1.12 17.64
C ILE A 317 6.30 0.86 18.95
N GLU A 318 5.06 0.36 18.92
CA GLU A 318 4.26 0.07 20.13
C GLU A 318 5.00 -0.86 21.12
N ASN A 319 5.56 -1.99 20.66
CA ASN A 319 6.38 -2.87 21.51
C ASN A 319 7.78 -2.30 21.81
N TYR A 320 8.21 -1.32 21.01
CA TYR A 320 9.51 -0.68 21.16
C TYR A 320 9.45 0.47 22.16
N ASN A 321 8.31 1.12 22.35
CA ASN A 321 8.14 2.21 23.31
C ASN A 321 8.11 1.71 24.74
N GLU A 322 7.42 0.61 25.06
CA GLU A 322 7.50 0.04 26.42
C GLU A 322 8.91 -0.40 26.76
N LYS A 323 9.61 -0.99 25.78
CA LYS A 323 10.99 -1.42 25.95
C LYS A 323 11.98 -0.26 26.02
N ILE A 324 11.84 0.76 25.17
CA ILE A 324 12.66 1.98 25.24
C ILE A 324 12.39 2.70 26.54
N VAL A 325 11.14 2.85 26.96
CA VAL A 325 10.79 3.51 28.22
C VAL A 325 11.42 2.74 29.37
N ALA A 326 11.35 1.40 29.38
CA ALA A 326 12.04 0.57 30.37
C ALA A 326 13.58 0.73 30.31
N GLU A 327 14.19 0.67 29.13
CA GLU A 327 15.65 0.84 28.93
C GLU A 327 16.12 2.26 29.27
N MET A 328 15.28 3.28 29.05
CA MET A 328 15.57 4.67 29.34
C MET A 328 15.38 4.99 30.83
N HIS A 329 14.39 4.39 31.49
CA HIS A 329 14.28 4.36 32.95
C HIS A 329 15.52 3.70 33.57
N GLU A 330 15.88 2.50 33.11
CA GLU A 330 17.08 1.78 33.56
C GLU A 330 18.35 2.62 33.35
N TYR A 331 18.49 3.29 32.21
CA TYR A 331 19.62 4.18 31.96
C TYR A 331 19.65 5.38 32.91
N LEU A 332 18.52 6.07 33.10
CA LEU A 332 18.43 7.25 33.95
C LEU A 332 18.64 6.91 35.44
N GLU A 333 18.11 5.77 35.89
CA GLU A 333 18.41 5.19 37.20
C GLU A 333 19.91 4.91 37.35
N ASN A 334 20.55 4.29 36.35
CA ASN A 334 21.99 4.03 36.36
C ASN A 334 22.85 5.31 36.34
N GLN A 335 22.29 6.46 35.91
CA GLN A 335 22.96 7.75 35.95
C GLN A 335 22.65 8.57 37.21
N ASN A 336 21.89 8.01 38.18
CA ASN A 336 21.37 8.72 39.35
C ASN A 336 20.57 9.99 38.99
N ILE A 337 19.92 9.99 37.82
CA ILE A 337 19.04 11.07 37.40
C ILE A 337 17.64 10.70 37.90
N ALA A 338 17.23 11.33 39.00
CA ALA A 338 15.92 11.10 39.60
C ALA A 338 14.82 11.53 38.62
N ILE A 339 14.04 10.57 38.15
CA ILE A 339 12.77 10.82 37.47
C ILE A 339 11.71 10.74 38.56
N SER A 340 10.90 11.77 38.75
CA SER A 340 9.79 11.68 39.69
C SER A 340 8.82 10.60 39.20
N SER A 341 8.66 9.54 39.98
CA SER A 341 7.85 8.35 39.66
C SER A 341 6.37 8.63 39.37
N ASP A 342 5.90 9.84 39.65
CA ASP A 342 4.49 10.24 39.50
C ASP A 342 4.17 10.98 38.20
N GLU A 343 5.17 11.41 37.43
CA GLU A 343 4.92 11.98 36.10
C GLU A 343 5.01 10.88 35.06
N LYS A 344 3.86 10.37 34.61
CA LYS A 344 3.77 9.68 33.32
C LYS A 344 4.32 10.64 32.27
N MET A 345 5.57 10.42 31.89
CA MET A 345 6.29 11.18 30.88
C MET A 345 5.35 11.36 29.69
N ASN A 346 4.91 12.60 29.44
CA ASN A 346 3.91 12.87 28.42
C ASN A 346 4.47 12.38 27.08
N LEU A 347 3.64 11.82 26.19
CA LEU A 347 4.06 11.44 24.83
C LEU A 347 4.89 12.54 24.15
N LYS A 348 4.57 13.81 24.41
CA LYS A 348 5.31 14.99 23.96
C LYS A 348 6.74 15.05 24.52
N GLU A 349 6.96 14.68 25.78
CA GLU A 349 8.29 14.58 26.39
C GLU A 349 9.05 13.37 25.90
N VAL A 350 8.40 12.22 25.74
CA VAL A 350 9.04 11.03 25.13
C VAL A 350 9.46 11.34 23.69
N LEU A 351 8.61 12.01 22.90
CA LEU A 351 8.92 12.43 21.53
C LEU A 351 9.97 13.55 21.50
N LYS A 352 9.99 14.45 22.49
CA LYS A 352 11.02 15.49 22.63
C LYS A 352 12.37 14.88 23.02
N ILE A 353 12.40 13.90 23.92
CA ILE A 353 13.59 13.15 24.31
C ILE A 353 14.07 12.27 23.16
N GLN A 354 13.16 11.59 22.45
CA GLN A 354 13.51 10.90 21.20
C GLN A 354 14.11 11.90 20.21
N ASN A 355 13.47 13.05 19.92
CA ASN A 355 14.02 14.05 19.01
C ASN A 355 15.38 14.61 19.46
N LEU A 356 15.60 14.78 20.77
CA LEU A 356 16.91 15.16 21.33
C LEU A 356 17.96 14.05 21.15
N LEU A 357 17.58 12.78 21.37
CA LEU A 357 18.42 11.60 21.17
C LEU A 357 18.65 11.25 19.69
N TYR A 358 17.81 11.75 18.78
CA TYR A 358 17.84 11.46 17.34
C TYR A 358 18.27 12.67 16.48
N HIS A 359 18.56 13.84 17.07
CA HIS A 359 19.08 15.00 16.33
C HIS A 359 20.45 14.69 15.70
N PRO A 360 20.62 14.77 14.36
CA PRO A 360 21.82 14.29 13.67
C PRO A 360 23.11 15.05 14.05
N ILE A 361 22.98 16.31 14.49
CA ILE A 361 24.11 17.20 14.75
C ILE A 361 24.78 16.93 16.11
N GLN A 362 24.09 16.33 17.08
CA GLN A 362 24.67 15.99 18.40
C GLN A 362 25.15 14.53 18.50
N ASN A 363 25.01 13.73 17.44
CA ASN A 363 25.06 12.26 17.53
C ASN A 363 26.35 11.54 17.08
N ARG A 364 27.48 12.25 16.95
CA ARG A 364 28.76 11.57 16.67
C ARG A 364 29.30 10.75 17.85
N LYS A 365 28.92 11.05 19.10
CA LYS A 365 29.40 10.32 20.29
C LYS A 365 28.58 9.06 20.64
N TRP A 366 27.35 8.95 20.16
CA TRP A 366 26.39 7.94 20.61
C TRP A 366 26.11 6.83 19.59
N ALA A 367 26.73 6.87 18.41
CA ALA A 367 26.60 5.83 17.38
C ALA A 367 27.28 4.49 17.75
N PRO A 368 28.46 4.46 18.41
CA PRO A 368 29.11 3.20 18.78
C PRO A 368 28.33 2.40 19.83
N LEU A 369 27.81 3.08 20.86
CA LEU A 369 27.06 2.46 21.96
C LEU A 369 25.76 1.80 21.46
N ARG A 370 25.06 2.48 20.53
CA ARG A 370 23.80 1.98 19.94
C ARG A 370 23.98 0.77 19.03
N ASN A 371 25.10 0.67 18.32
CA ASN A 371 25.42 -0.52 17.53
C ASN A 371 25.78 -1.72 18.43
N GLN A 372 26.39 -1.46 19.59
CA GLN A 372 26.82 -2.51 20.51
C GLN A 372 25.64 -3.11 21.28
N VAL A 373 24.69 -2.30 21.77
CA VAL A 373 23.45 -2.79 22.41
C VAL A 373 22.62 -3.60 21.40
N ALA A 374 22.43 -3.09 20.19
CA ALA A 374 21.73 -3.77 19.12
C ALA A 374 22.37 -5.13 18.74
N LEU A 375 23.70 -5.16 18.64
CA LEU A 375 24.47 -6.36 18.35
C LEU A 375 24.31 -7.38 19.49
N ASN A 376 24.40 -6.94 20.74
CA ASN A 376 24.25 -7.80 21.91
C ASN A 376 22.83 -8.37 22.03
N MET A 377 21.78 -7.59 21.69
CA MET A 377 20.40 -8.07 21.65
C MET A 377 20.16 -9.06 20.50
N ALA A 378 20.77 -8.82 19.33
CA ALA A 378 20.72 -9.76 18.22
C ALA A 378 21.43 -11.07 18.60
N ILE A 379 22.61 -11.00 19.22
CA ILE A 379 23.35 -12.17 19.72
C ILE A 379 22.55 -12.92 20.76
N GLN A 380 21.93 -12.25 21.75
CA GLN A 380 21.09 -12.90 22.76
C GLN A 380 19.83 -13.55 22.17
N ASN A 381 19.18 -12.92 21.20
CA ASN A 381 17.99 -13.51 20.58
C ASN A 381 18.34 -14.68 19.66
N ILE A 382 19.47 -14.60 18.96
CA ILE A 382 20.02 -15.70 18.16
C ILE A 382 20.44 -16.85 19.09
N SER A 383 21.04 -16.58 20.25
CA SER A 383 21.45 -17.61 21.20
C SER A 383 20.27 -18.28 21.92
N LYS A 384 19.20 -17.53 22.20
CA LYS A 384 17.98 -18.07 22.84
C LYS A 384 17.14 -18.95 21.92
N ASN A 385 17.11 -18.65 20.61
CA ASN A 385 16.30 -19.41 19.65
C ASN A 385 17.02 -19.58 18.30
N PRO A 386 18.17 -20.27 18.26
CA PRO A 386 19.03 -20.35 17.07
C PRO A 386 18.32 -21.01 15.89
N LEU A 387 17.44 -21.99 16.14
CA LEU A 387 16.67 -22.69 15.12
C LEU A 387 15.60 -21.80 14.47
N ILE A 388 14.95 -20.91 15.23
CA ILE A 388 13.94 -19.99 14.68
C ILE A 388 14.62 -18.92 13.83
N TYR A 389 15.78 -18.41 14.29
CA TYR A 389 16.57 -17.46 13.51
C TYR A 389 17.12 -18.09 12.23
N LEU A 390 17.70 -19.29 12.33
CA LEU A 390 18.19 -20.05 11.17
C LEU A 390 17.05 -20.33 10.19
N LYS A 391 15.88 -20.75 10.68
CA LYS A 391 14.67 -20.94 9.88
C LYS A 391 14.25 -19.65 9.16
N ASN A 392 14.25 -18.50 9.83
CA ASN A 392 13.88 -17.22 9.23
C ASN A 392 14.93 -16.71 8.23
N VAL A 393 16.23 -16.89 8.49
CA VAL A 393 17.29 -16.56 7.54
C VAL A 393 17.20 -17.46 6.31
N LEU A 394 16.94 -18.75 6.50
CA LEU A 394 16.76 -19.70 5.39
C LEU A 394 15.46 -19.43 4.60
N LEU A 395 14.36 -19.05 5.26
CA LEU A 395 13.07 -18.78 4.60
C LEU A 395 13.02 -17.43 3.90
N ILE A 396 13.67 -16.40 4.44
CA ILE A 396 13.54 -15.01 3.97
C ILE A 396 14.74 -14.60 3.12
N LYS A 397 15.96 -15.03 3.48
CA LYS A 397 17.19 -14.54 2.83
C LYS A 397 17.78 -15.53 1.83
N LEU A 398 17.72 -16.84 2.08
CA LEU A 398 18.26 -17.83 1.14
C LEU A 398 17.66 -17.76 -0.28
N PRO A 399 16.34 -17.49 -0.47
CA PRO A 399 15.78 -17.32 -1.81
C PRO A 399 16.33 -16.10 -2.55
N VAL A 400 16.81 -15.09 -1.82
CA VAL A 400 17.46 -13.89 -2.37
C VAL A 400 18.92 -14.15 -2.77
N PHE A 401 19.57 -15.14 -2.14
CA PHE A 401 20.95 -15.51 -2.43
C PHE A 401 21.12 -16.55 -3.56
N LEU A 402 20.05 -17.26 -3.95
CA LEU A 402 20.13 -18.40 -4.88
C LEU A 402 19.86 -18.04 -6.35
N VAL A 403 19.82 -16.75 -6.70
CA VAL A 403 19.49 -16.29 -8.07
C VAL A 403 20.71 -16.28 -9.02
N GLU A 404 21.94 -16.58 -8.58
CA GLU A 404 23.06 -16.87 -9.52
C GLU A 404 24.15 -17.75 -8.87
N PRO A 405 24.38 -19.01 -9.30
CA PRO A 405 25.39 -19.89 -8.71
C PRO A 405 26.81 -19.74 -9.30
N SER A 406 27.02 -18.86 -10.28
CA SER A 406 28.23 -18.90 -11.12
C SER A 406 29.05 -17.61 -11.08
N SER A 407 29.45 -17.18 -9.89
CA SER A 407 30.74 -16.52 -9.65
C SER A 407 30.92 -16.22 -8.16
N PHE A 408 32.17 -16.25 -7.70
CA PHE A 408 32.68 -15.93 -6.36
C PHE A 408 32.78 -17.08 -5.34
N ALA A 409 33.95 -17.75 -5.41
CA ALA A 409 34.77 -17.83 -4.20
C ALA A 409 35.14 -16.39 -3.78
N TRP A 410 35.11 -16.05 -2.48
CA TRP A 410 36.05 -15.17 -1.75
C TRP A 410 35.57 -14.88 -0.32
N ASN A 411 36.55 -14.52 0.52
CA ASN A 411 36.56 -14.53 1.98
C ASN A 411 35.43 -13.74 2.68
N PHE A 412 34.75 -14.44 3.58
CA PHE A 412 33.73 -13.92 4.49
C PHE A 412 34.39 -13.23 5.69
N SER A 413 34.60 -11.91 5.63
CA SER A 413 34.40 -10.99 6.77
C SER A 413 34.85 -9.57 6.43
N LYS A 414 33.92 -8.62 6.58
CA LYS A 414 34.05 -7.15 6.68
C LYS A 414 33.49 -6.29 5.55
N GLU A 415 33.50 -6.70 4.28
CA GLU A 415 33.05 -5.79 3.19
C GLU A 415 31.57 -5.93 2.79
N PHE A 416 30.93 -7.08 3.05
CA PHE A 416 29.55 -7.36 2.65
C PHE A 416 28.49 -6.44 3.31
N MET A 417 28.78 -5.87 4.48
CA MET A 417 27.86 -4.93 5.13
C MET A 417 27.90 -3.51 4.55
N SER A 418 28.94 -3.17 3.78
CA SER A 418 29.05 -1.84 3.14
C SER A 418 28.42 -1.79 1.74
N ALA A 419 28.32 -2.94 1.05
CA ALA A 419 27.77 -3.03 -0.31
C ALA A 419 26.25 -3.23 -0.37
N ARG A 420 25.59 -3.52 0.76
CA ARG A 420 24.15 -3.82 0.80
C ARG A 420 23.23 -2.71 0.25
N PRO A 421 23.42 -1.41 0.56
CA PRO A 421 22.61 -0.35 -0.03
C PRO A 421 22.85 -0.19 -1.53
N TRP A 422 24.06 -0.53 -2.00
CA TRP A 422 24.43 -0.45 -3.41
C TRP A 422 23.81 -1.60 -4.22
N LEU A 423 23.78 -2.82 -3.67
CA LEU A 423 23.17 -3.99 -4.31
C LEU A 423 21.63 -3.92 -4.35
N GLU A 424 21.01 -3.34 -3.32
CA GLU A 424 19.55 -3.09 -3.29
C GLU A 424 19.14 -1.99 -4.29
N ASN A 425 20.00 -1.01 -4.54
CA ASN A 425 19.79 -0.02 -5.61
C ASN A 425 20.08 -0.60 -7.01
N TYR A 426 21.07 -1.48 -7.16
CA TYR A 426 21.43 -2.09 -8.44
C TYR A 426 20.33 -3.01 -8.98
N SER A 427 19.64 -3.76 -8.12
CA SER A 427 18.52 -4.62 -8.52
C SER A 427 17.29 -3.82 -8.96
N ILE A 428 17.03 -2.66 -8.34
CA ILE A 428 15.96 -1.75 -8.73
C ILE A 428 16.32 -1.04 -10.05
N ILE A 429 17.56 -0.59 -10.22
CA ILE A 429 18.04 -0.01 -11.47
C ILE A 429 17.98 -1.04 -12.60
N LEU A 430 18.38 -2.30 -12.37
CA LEU A 430 18.24 -3.39 -13.33
C LEU A 430 16.78 -3.71 -13.64
N MET A 431 15.89 -3.75 -12.65
CA MET A 431 14.45 -3.99 -12.87
C MET A 431 13.79 -2.83 -13.64
N VAL A 432 14.24 -1.59 -13.42
CA VAL A 432 13.77 -0.41 -14.16
C VAL A 432 14.33 -0.38 -15.58
N ILE A 433 15.61 -0.70 -15.79
CA ILE A 433 16.23 -0.85 -17.13
C ILE A 433 15.54 -1.98 -17.90
N PHE A 434 15.26 -3.11 -17.27
CA PHE A 434 14.60 -4.26 -17.88
C PHE A 434 13.15 -3.93 -18.29
N ASN A 435 12.41 -3.21 -17.44
CA ASN A 435 11.06 -2.75 -17.77
C ASN A 435 11.06 -1.61 -18.82
N LEU A 436 12.10 -0.77 -18.87
CA LEU A 436 12.28 0.25 -19.91
C LEU A 436 12.63 -0.36 -21.27
N PHE A 437 13.44 -1.42 -21.30
CA PHE A 437 13.76 -2.18 -22.52
C PHE A 437 12.48 -2.78 -23.14
N PHE A 438 11.65 -3.42 -22.32
CA PHE A 438 10.37 -3.99 -22.77
C PHE A 438 9.29 -2.95 -23.12
N ALA A 439 9.28 -1.79 -22.47
CA ALA A 439 8.29 -0.74 -22.74
C ALA A 439 8.62 0.12 -23.97
N THR A 440 9.88 0.16 -24.42
CA THR A 440 10.31 1.01 -25.55
C THR A 440 10.54 0.25 -26.86
N GLY A 441 10.61 -1.08 -26.83
CA GLY A 441 10.79 -1.91 -28.03
C GLY A 441 12.16 -1.73 -28.69
N LEU A 442 13.19 -1.43 -27.89
CA LEU A 442 14.59 -1.60 -28.26
C LEU A 442 15.06 -3.03 -27.95
#